data_AF-A0AAV5W6U1-F1
#
_entry.id   AF-A0AAV5W6U1-F1
#
_cell.length_a   1.000
_cell.length_b   1.000
_cell.length_c   1.000
_cell.angle_alpha   90.00
_cell.angle_beta   90.00
_cell.angle_gamma   90.00
#
_symmetry.space_group_name_H-M   'P 1'
#
loop_
_entity.id
_entity.type
_entity.pdbx_description
1 polymer ?
#
loop_
_entity_poly.entity_id
_entity_poly.type
_entity_poly.pdbx_seq_one_letter_code
_entity_poly.pdbx_strand_id
1 'polypeptide(L)'
;QIVPPGFPNSNVSCDYMLRVDAGKQVELTIEFVEANICCDYLEIFEGEVGMNLLGYLSGEVVEPTVITTTTSNVMRVNWSAGGAVNVRGFRVR
;
A
#
# COMPACT_ATOMS: atom_id res chain seq x y z
N GLN A 1 9.55 -4.64 -5.97
CA GLN A 1 9.32 -4.51 -4.51
C GLN A 1 9.30 -3.04 -4.15
N ILE A 2 8.33 -2.63 -3.35
CA ILE A 2 8.11 -1.24 -2.91
C ILE A 2 8.01 -1.25 -1.38
N VAL A 3 8.67 -0.28 -0.76
CA VAL A 3 8.74 -0.06 0.69
C VAL A 3 8.61 1.44 0.96
N PRO A 4 8.24 1.88 2.18
CA PRO A 4 8.19 3.30 2.47
C PRO A 4 9.59 3.91 2.55
N PRO A 5 9.74 5.21 2.26
CA PRO A 5 11.00 5.92 2.48
C PRO A 5 11.47 5.79 3.93
N GLY A 6 12.76 5.50 4.14
CA GLY A 6 13.31 5.32 5.48
C GLY A 6 13.14 3.92 6.08
N PHE A 7 12.59 2.96 5.32
CA PHE A 7 12.57 1.55 5.71
C PHE A 7 13.95 1.07 6.23
N PRO A 8 14.03 0.33 7.36
CA PRO A 8 12.93 -0.22 8.17
C PRO A 8 12.52 0.67 9.36
N ASN A 9 12.86 1.96 9.39
CA ASN A 9 12.47 2.89 10.44
C ASN A 9 11.85 4.13 9.80
N SER A 10 10.61 3.99 9.33
CA SER A 10 9.90 5.02 8.59
C SER A 10 8.80 5.67 9.43
N ASN A 11 8.64 6.97 9.25
CA ASN A 11 7.46 7.75 9.62
C ASN A 11 7.04 8.69 8.47
N VAL A 12 7.37 8.31 7.24
CA VAL A 12 7.21 9.17 6.06
C VAL A 12 6.08 8.62 5.20
N SER A 13 5.02 9.43 5.02
CA SER A 13 3.95 9.12 4.08
C SER A 13 4.46 9.15 2.63
N CYS A 14 3.93 8.26 1.80
CA CYS A 14 4.30 8.16 0.39
C CYS A 14 3.17 7.60 -0.44
N ASP A 15 3.19 7.93 -1.73
CA ASP A 15 2.19 7.52 -2.70
C ASP A 15 2.88 6.93 -3.94
N TYR A 16 2.44 5.75 -4.37
CA TYR A 16 2.94 5.08 -5.56
C TYR A 16 1.80 4.79 -6.52
N MET A 17 1.98 5.12 -7.80
CA MET A 17 1.08 4.71 -8.87
C MET A 17 1.70 3.59 -9.69
N LEU A 18 1.05 2.43 -9.66
CA LEU A 18 1.40 1.26 -10.46
C LEU A 18 0.56 1.27 -11.72
N ARG A 19 1.21 1.16 -12.88
CA ARG A 19 0.55 1.12 -14.19
C ARG A 19 1.06 -0.05 -14.99
N VAL A 20 0.13 -0.76 -15.62
CA VAL A 20 0.41 -1.80 -16.64
C VAL A 20 -0.25 -1.40 -17.95
N ASP A 21 0.03 -2.14 -19.03
CA ASP A 21 -0.57 -1.86 -20.34
C ASP A 21 -2.11 -1.88 -20.28
N ALA A 22 -2.75 -1.09 -21.14
CA ALA A 22 -4.21 -1.07 -21.25
C ALA A 22 -4.77 -2.47 -21.55
N GLY A 23 -5.86 -2.84 -20.88
CA GLY A 23 -6.47 -4.17 -20.98
C GLY A 23 -5.87 -5.24 -20.04
N LYS A 24 -4.82 -4.90 -19.28
CA LYS A 24 -4.29 -5.74 -18.18
C LYS A 24 -4.79 -5.26 -16.83
N GLN A 25 -4.72 -6.14 -15.83
CA GLN A 25 -4.99 -5.85 -14.43
C GLN A 25 -3.68 -5.79 -13.64
N VAL A 26 -3.66 -4.99 -12.58
CA VAL A 26 -2.54 -4.92 -11.64
C VAL A 26 -2.83 -5.91 -10.50
N GLU A 27 -1.91 -6.83 -10.26
CA GLU A 27 -1.90 -7.69 -9.07
C GLU A 27 -0.78 -7.21 -8.14
N LEU A 28 -1.10 -7.00 -6.87
CA LEU A 28 -0.18 -6.57 -5.84
C LEU A 28 -0.15 -7.61 -4.73
N THR A 29 1.05 -8.10 -4.40
CA THR A 29 1.24 -8.92 -3.20
C THR A 29 1.76 -8.05 -2.07
N ILE A 30 0.99 -7.96 -0.98
CA ILE A 30 1.43 -7.39 0.29
C ILE A 30 2.14 -8.50 1.05
N GLU A 31 3.45 -8.35 1.27
CA GLU A 31 4.24 -9.32 2.06
C GLU A 31 4.06 -9.10 3.56
N PHE A 32 4.06 -7.85 4.00
CA PHE A 32 3.72 -7.47 5.38
C PHE A 32 3.35 -5.99 5.50
N VAL A 33 2.70 -5.66 6.61
CA VAL A 33 2.49 -4.31 7.13
C VAL A 33 2.83 -4.30 8.62
N GLU A 34 3.59 -3.30 9.06
CA GLU A 34 3.85 -2.99 10.46
C GLU A 34 3.62 -1.48 10.63
N ALA A 35 2.55 -1.13 11.32
CA ALA A 35 1.99 0.21 11.38
C ALA A 35 1.57 0.56 12.81
N ASN A 36 1.64 1.83 13.18
CA ASN A 36 0.98 2.29 14.41
C ASN A 36 -0.54 2.17 14.21
N ILE A 37 -1.18 1.20 14.87
CA ILE A 37 -2.60 0.84 14.62
C ILE A 37 -3.61 2.00 14.72
N CYS A 38 -3.28 3.05 15.47
CA CYS A 38 -4.15 4.21 15.64
C CYS A 38 -4.15 5.17 14.45
N CYS A 39 -3.07 5.18 13.66
CA CYS A 39 -2.62 6.40 13.00
C CYS A 39 -1.94 6.16 11.65
N ASP A 40 -1.28 5.02 11.47
CA ASP A 40 -0.63 4.65 10.22
C ASP A 40 -1.50 3.66 9.45
N TYR A 41 -1.57 3.80 8.13
CA TYR A 41 -2.35 2.88 7.30
C TYR A 41 -1.80 2.78 5.88
N LEU A 42 -1.96 1.59 5.31
CA LEU A 42 -1.73 1.29 3.90
C LEU A 42 -3.08 1.17 3.21
N GLU A 43 -3.31 2.03 2.23
CA GLU A 43 -4.49 2.04 1.39
C GLU A 43 -4.14 1.66 -0.04
N ILE A 44 -4.93 0.75 -0.61
CA ILE A 44 -4.81 0.31 -1.99
C ILE A 44 -6.06 0.74 -2.73
N PHE A 45 -5.91 1.56 -3.76
CA PHE A 45 -7.02 2.03 -4.58
C PHE A 45 -6.91 1.54 -6.03
N GLU A 46 -8.05 1.29 -6.65
CA GLU A 46 -8.16 1.06 -8.08
C GLU A 46 -8.34 2.38 -8.84
N GLY A 47 -7.57 2.55 -9.91
CA GLY A 47 -7.64 3.70 -10.81
C GLY A 47 -6.74 4.87 -10.42
N GLU A 48 -6.57 5.80 -11.36
CA GLU A 48 -5.71 6.98 -11.21
C GLU A 48 -6.30 8.02 -10.24
N VAL A 49 -7.63 8.15 -10.22
CA VAL A 49 -8.34 9.02 -9.28
C VAL A 49 -8.52 8.36 -7.90
N GLY A 50 -8.27 7.05 -7.80
CA GLY A 50 -8.27 6.31 -6.53
C GLY A 50 -9.62 6.31 -5.80
N MET A 51 -10.74 6.24 -6.51
CA MET A 51 -12.07 6.30 -5.90
C MET A 51 -12.57 4.96 -5.35
N ASN A 52 -11.99 3.83 -5.80
CA ASN A 52 -12.40 2.50 -5.37
C ASN A 52 -11.32 1.89 -4.46
N LEU A 53 -11.62 1.80 -3.16
CA LEU A 53 -10.72 1.23 -2.15
C LEU A 53 -10.76 -0.30 -2.22
N LEU A 54 -9.62 -0.91 -2.52
CA LEU A 54 -9.44 -2.37 -2.58
C LEU A 54 -8.90 -2.95 -1.27
N GLY A 55 -8.14 -2.16 -0.50
CA GLY A 55 -7.53 -2.62 0.74
C GLY A 55 -7.21 -1.48 1.68
N TYR A 56 -7.42 -1.72 2.98
CA TYR A 56 -7.10 -0.79 4.07
C TYR A 56 -6.48 -1.62 5.19
N LEU A 57 -5.19 -1.39 5.48
CA LEU A 57 -4.44 -2.17 6.47
C LEU A 57 -3.74 -1.26 7.47
N SER A 58 -3.74 -1.66 8.73
CA SER A 58 -3.05 -0.99 9.83
C SER A 58 -2.64 -2.03 10.89
N GLY A 59 -1.87 -1.64 11.90
CA GLY A 59 -1.30 -2.54 12.89
C GLY A 59 -0.27 -3.50 12.26
N GLU A 60 -0.29 -4.76 12.69
CA GLU A 60 0.62 -5.79 12.21
C GLU A 60 -0.12 -6.80 11.33
N VAL A 61 0.34 -6.95 10.09
CA VAL A 61 -0.13 -7.93 9.11
C VAL A 61 1.10 -8.68 8.60
N VAL A 62 1.20 -9.97 8.94
CA VAL A 62 2.36 -10.82 8.62
C VAL A 62 2.08 -11.87 7.55
N GLU A 63 0.81 -12.10 7.23
CA GLU A 63 0.41 -13.07 6.21
C GLU A 63 0.31 -12.39 4.84
N PRO A 64 0.92 -12.97 3.78
CA PRO A 64 0.85 -12.41 2.45
C PRO A 64 -0.59 -12.28 1.96
N THR A 65 -0.95 -11.09 1.49
CA THR A 65 -2.28 -10.79 0.95
C THR A 65 -2.17 -10.34 -0.50
N VAL A 66 -3.00 -10.87 -1.38
CA VAL A 66 -3.03 -10.50 -2.81
C VAL A 66 -4.24 -9.62 -3.10
N ILE A 67 -4.01 -8.50 -3.78
CA ILE A 67 -5.05 -7.57 -4.23
C ILE A 67 -4.90 -7.37 -5.73
N THR A 68 -5.98 -7.52 -6.47
CA THR A 68 -6.00 -7.37 -7.94
C THR A 68 -7.04 -6.33 -8.35
N THR A 69 -6.70 -5.46 -9.29
CA THR A 69 -7.67 -4.53 -9.89
C THR A 69 -8.69 -5.29 -10.74
N THR A 70 -9.89 -4.74 -10.88
CA THR A 70 -10.98 -5.39 -11.63
C THR A 70 -11.12 -4.85 -13.05
N THR A 71 -11.13 -3.53 -13.20
CA THR A 71 -11.43 -2.83 -14.46
C THR A 71 -10.31 -1.89 -14.91
N SER A 72 -9.46 -1.45 -13.99
CA SER A 72 -8.37 -0.51 -14.24
C SER A 72 -7.02 -1.21 -14.46
N ASN A 73 -6.22 -0.66 -15.36
CA ASN A 73 -4.79 -0.99 -15.52
C ASN A 73 -3.88 -0.15 -14.62
N VAL A 74 -4.45 0.59 -13.67
CA VAL A 74 -3.78 1.48 -12.71
C VAL A 74 -4.22 1.13 -11.29
N MET A 75 -3.25 1.03 -10.38
CA MET A 75 -3.44 0.87 -8.93
C MET A 75 -2.64 1.93 -8.19
N ARG A 76 -3.24 2.57 -7.18
CA ARG A 76 -2.57 3.54 -6.31
C ARG A 76 -2.33 2.91 -4.94
N VAL A 77 -1.09 2.94 -4.48
CA VAL A 77 -0.63 2.43 -3.19
C VAL A 77 -0.26 3.63 -2.32
N ASN A 78 -1.09 3.94 -1.33
CA ASN A 78 -0.92 5.08 -0.45
C ASN A 78 -0.52 4.59 0.95
N TRP A 79 0.64 5.02 1.42
CA TRP A 79 1.07 4.82 2.80
C TRP A 79 0.98 6.15 3.54
N SER A 80 0.17 6.17 4.59
CA SER A 80 0.01 7.31 5.46
C SER A 80 0.66 6.99 6.80
N ALA A 81 1.76 7.68 7.13
CA ALA A 81 2.40 7.63 8.43
C ALA A 81 1.89 8.82 9.27
N GLY A 82 0.81 8.58 10.03
CA GLY A 82 0.20 9.58 10.91
C GLY A 82 0.71 9.53 12.35
N GLY A 83 1.43 8.48 12.73
CA GLY A 83 2.03 8.31 14.04
C GLY A 83 3.34 9.09 14.22
N ALA A 84 3.65 9.45 15.46
CA ALA A 84 4.95 10.06 15.81
C ALA A 84 6.09 9.03 15.97
N VAL A 85 5.75 7.74 16.05
CA VAL A 85 6.68 6.63 16.30
C VAL A 85 7.06 5.98 14.97
N ASN A 86 8.35 5.80 14.73
CA ASN A 86 8.83 5.10 13.54
C ASN A 86 8.40 3.63 13.57
N VAL A 87 8.01 3.11 12.42
CA VAL A 87 7.63 1.72 12.21
C VAL A 87 8.39 1.13 11.02
N ARG A 88 8.38 -0.19 10.89
CA ARG A 88 8.90 -0.84 9.67
C ARG A 88 8.10 -0.46 8.43
N GLY A 89 6.80 -0.20 8.57
CA GLY A 89 5.90 0.16 7.49
C GLY A 89 5.52 -1.06 6.65
N PHE A 90 5.48 -0.93 5.33
CA PHE A 90 5.02 -2.00 4.44
C PHE A 90 6.11 -2.57 3.53
N ARG A 91 5.82 -3.74 2.96
CA ARG A 91 6.53 -4.27 1.80
C ARG A 91 5.55 -4.93 0.85
N VAL A 92 5.58 -4.49 -0.40
CA VAL A 92 4.74 -5.04 -1.49
C VAL A 92 5.59 -5.39 -2.71
N ARG A 93 5.10 -6.30 -3.55
CA ARG A 93 5.73 -6.67 -4.82
C ARG A 93 4.73 -6.82 -5.95
#